data_AF-A0A5T1M9G7-F1
#
_entry.id   AF-A0A5T1M9G7-F1
#
_cell.length_a   1.000
_cell.length_b   1.000
_cell.length_c   1.000
_cell.angle_alpha   90.00
_cell.angle_beta   90.00
_cell.angle_gamma   90.00
#
_symmetry.space_group_name_H-M   'P 1'
#
loop_
_entity.id
_entity.type
_entity.pdbx_description
1 polymer ?
#
loop_
_entity_poly.entity_id
_entity_poly.type
_entity_poly.pdbx_seq_one_letter_code
_entity_poly.pdbx_strand_id
1 'polypeptide(L)'
;EAYGGKKEIKTHEVWIFFKQILEAMIIKYHITTYNCTEGGARIEGTIEKPFLWACENLLHKDLNKPFEKLEPLSLNKQNEFLLKAYYKVCKSIKHCRDFSKILSNDFNNIQNIYLNLNKKENDLNLAIRKIDEFKNKLEN
;
A
#
# COMPACT_ATOMS: atom_id res chain seq x y z
N GLU A 1 16.56 2.41 -12.35
CA GLU A 1 17.56 1.47 -11.81
C GLU A 1 17.29 1.21 -10.33
N ALA A 2 17.52 -0.03 -9.91
CA ALA A 2 17.61 -0.40 -8.51
C ALA A 2 18.87 0.20 -7.89
N TYR A 3 18.83 0.37 -6.57
CA TYR A 3 20.01 0.64 -5.76
C TYR A 3 21.19 -0.25 -6.21
N GLY A 4 22.37 0.35 -6.39
CA GLY A 4 23.57 -0.33 -6.90
C GLY A 4 23.67 -0.40 -8.43
N GLY A 5 22.70 0.14 -9.17
CA GLY A 5 22.79 0.39 -10.62
C GLY A 5 22.77 -0.85 -11.52
N LYS A 6 22.61 -2.06 -10.97
CA LYS A 6 22.73 -3.33 -11.72
C LYS A 6 21.42 -3.99 -12.11
N LYS A 7 20.30 -3.54 -11.53
CA LYS A 7 18.99 -4.17 -11.69
C LYS A 7 17.94 -3.13 -12.03
N GLU A 8 16.82 -3.59 -12.53
CA GLU A 8 15.61 -2.78 -12.71
C GLU A 8 14.67 -2.98 -11.51
N ILE A 9 13.84 -1.97 -11.24
CA ILE A 9 12.75 -2.07 -10.25
C ILE A 9 11.44 -1.67 -10.93
N LYS A 10 10.36 -2.31 -10.50
CA LYS A 10 9.01 -1.88 -10.88
C LYS A 10 8.60 -0.70 -10.00
N THR A 11 8.01 0.32 -10.60
CA THR A 11 7.51 1.51 -9.91
C THR A 11 6.31 2.11 -10.66
N HIS A 12 5.65 3.11 -10.06
CA HIS A 12 4.55 3.85 -10.69
C HIS A 12 5.03 5.23 -11.17
N GLU A 13 4.33 5.82 -12.15
CA GLU A 13 4.70 7.10 -12.77
C GLU A 13 4.85 8.24 -11.76
N VAL A 14 3.96 8.31 -10.75
CA VAL A 14 4.05 9.33 -9.68
C VAL A 14 5.37 9.26 -8.91
N TRP A 15 5.89 8.05 -8.70
CA TRP A 15 7.17 7.84 -8.01
C TRP A 15 8.37 8.17 -8.90
N ILE A 16 8.25 7.96 -10.21
CA ILE A 16 9.27 8.42 -11.18
C ILE A 16 9.34 9.94 -11.17
N PHE A 17 8.20 10.61 -11.22
CA PHE A 17 8.13 12.07 -11.20
C PHE A 17 8.70 12.65 -9.90
N PHE A 18 8.31 12.09 -8.76
CA PHE A 18 8.87 12.46 -7.46
C PHE A 18 10.40 12.30 -7.42
N LYS A 19 10.90 11.15 -7.91
CA LYS A 19 12.33 10.87 -7.96
C LYS A 19 13.09 11.92 -8.79
N GLN A 20 12.59 12.27 -9.98
CA GLN A 20 13.24 13.25 -10.85
C GLN A 20 13.31 14.65 -10.22
N ILE A 21 12.25 15.07 -9.52
CA ILE A 21 12.26 16.33 -8.77
C ILE A 21 13.32 16.29 -7.67
N LEU A 22 13.40 15.20 -6.92
CA LEU A 22 14.38 15.02 -5.85
C LEU A 22 15.81 15.10 -6.40
N GLU A 23 16.11 14.41 -7.50
CA GLU A 23 17.43 14.44 -8.16
C GLU A 23 17.79 15.86 -8.63
N ALA A 24 16.84 16.58 -9.24
CA ALA A 24 17.05 17.97 -9.65
C ALA A 24 17.34 18.89 -8.46
N MET A 25 16.65 18.70 -7.33
CA MET A 25 16.91 19.46 -6.10
C MET A 25 18.30 19.18 -5.53
N ILE A 26 18.71 17.91 -5.47
CA ILE A 26 20.04 17.53 -4.97
C ILE A 26 21.14 18.24 -5.76
N ILE A 27 21.02 18.24 -7.09
CA ILE A 27 21.96 18.93 -7.98
C ILE A 27 21.93 20.44 -7.75
N LYS A 28 20.74 21.04 -7.68
CA LYS A 28 20.57 22.49 -7.54
C LYS A 28 21.15 23.05 -6.23
N TYR A 29 20.97 22.33 -5.13
CA TYR A 29 21.36 22.82 -3.80
C TYR A 29 22.76 22.35 -3.38
N HIS A 30 23.40 21.46 -4.13
CA HIS A 30 24.74 20.93 -3.84
C HIS A 30 24.87 20.36 -2.42
N ILE A 31 23.82 19.69 -1.93
CA ILE A 31 23.79 19.09 -0.60
C ILE A 31 24.29 17.65 -0.70
N THR A 32 25.29 17.29 0.12
CA THR A 32 25.71 15.90 0.30
C THR A 32 24.52 15.06 0.75
N THR A 33 24.04 14.21 -0.16
CA THR A 33 22.84 13.40 0.05
C THR A 33 23.22 11.93 -0.01
N TYR A 34 22.75 11.15 0.95
CA TYR A 34 22.97 9.70 1.00
C TYR A 34 21.70 8.96 0.63
N ASN A 35 21.80 8.02 -0.31
CA ASN A 35 20.74 7.04 -0.54
C ASN A 35 21.02 5.81 0.32
N CYS A 36 20.14 5.55 1.28
CA CYS A 36 20.24 4.44 2.22
C CYS A 36 19.14 3.39 2.02
N THR A 37 18.57 3.31 0.81
CA THR A 37 17.44 2.41 0.50
C THR A 37 17.91 1.14 -0.19
N GLU A 38 18.64 0.29 0.53
CA GLU A 38 19.07 -1.02 0.02
C GLU A 38 17.83 -1.84 -0.40
N GLY A 39 17.74 -2.18 -1.69
CA GLY A 39 16.58 -2.84 -2.30
C GLY A 39 15.54 -1.90 -2.93
N GLY A 40 15.71 -0.58 -2.78
CA GLY A 40 14.89 0.46 -3.39
C GLY A 40 15.41 0.95 -4.75
N ALA A 41 14.99 2.16 -5.12
CA ALA A 41 15.45 2.83 -6.34
C ALA A 41 16.81 3.49 -6.12
N ARG A 42 17.66 3.45 -7.14
CA ARG A 42 18.81 4.35 -7.22
C ARG A 42 18.31 5.79 -7.41
N ILE A 43 18.95 6.74 -6.74
CA ILE A 43 18.67 8.19 -6.85
C ILE A 43 19.98 8.86 -7.29
N GLU A 44 19.97 9.48 -8.46
CA GLU A 44 21.13 10.14 -9.05
C GLU A 44 21.55 11.36 -8.24
N GLY A 45 22.86 11.64 -8.21
CA GLY A 45 23.43 12.72 -7.39
C GLY A 45 23.55 12.38 -5.90
N THR A 46 23.19 11.17 -5.47
CA THR A 46 23.38 10.70 -4.10
C THR A 46 24.59 9.77 -3.96
N ILE A 47 25.10 9.64 -2.74
CA ILE A 47 26.07 8.60 -2.37
C ILE A 47 25.31 7.40 -1.82
N GLU A 48 25.41 6.27 -2.49
CA GLU A 48 24.83 5.01 -2.02
C GLU A 48 25.62 4.45 -0.82
N LYS A 49 24.96 4.32 0.32
CA LYS A 49 25.49 3.67 1.53
C LYS A 49 24.44 2.76 2.17
N PRO A 50 24.83 1.70 2.88
CA PRO A 50 23.89 0.92 3.69
C PRO A 50 23.23 1.78 4.76
N PHE A 51 21.99 1.44 5.14
CA PHE A 51 21.31 2.18 6.22
C PHE A 51 22.07 2.07 7.55
N LEU A 52 22.61 0.88 7.84
CA LEU A 52 23.44 0.65 9.03
C LEU A 52 24.66 1.58 9.05
N TRP A 53 25.34 1.75 7.91
CA TRP A 53 26.48 2.66 7.80
C TRP A 53 26.08 4.09 8.15
N ALA A 54 24.92 4.56 7.68
CA ALA A 54 24.42 5.89 8.02
C ALA A 54 24.14 6.03 9.52
N CYS A 55 23.56 5.00 10.16
CA CYS A 55 23.37 4.98 11.61
C CYS A 55 24.69 5.13 12.37
N GLU A 56 25.68 4.31 12.02
CA GLU A 56 26.97 4.24 12.72
C GLU A 56 27.90 5.43 12.43
N ASN A 57 27.76 6.10 11.28
CA ASN A 57 28.69 7.14 10.85
C ASN A 57 28.08 8.53 10.83
N LEU A 58 26.78 8.66 10.56
CA LEU A 58 26.10 9.97 10.49
C LEU A 58 25.21 10.23 11.70
N LEU A 59 24.62 9.19 12.30
CA LEU A 59 23.64 9.30 13.40
C LEU A 59 24.17 8.81 14.75
N HIS A 60 25.49 8.65 14.89
CA HIS A 60 26.14 8.11 16.10
C HIS A 60 26.24 9.10 17.26
N LYS A 61 25.96 10.38 17.02
CA LYS A 61 26.02 11.43 18.04
C LYS A 61 24.63 11.71 18.55
N ASP A 62 24.49 11.79 19.87
CA ASP A 62 23.33 12.41 20.49
C ASP A 62 23.33 13.90 20.13
N LEU A 63 22.40 14.29 19.26
CA LEU A 63 22.21 15.67 18.87
C LEU A 63 21.34 16.38 19.91
N ASN A 64 21.75 17.57 20.34
CA ASN A 64 20.87 18.52 21.02
C ASN A 64 19.87 19.06 19.98
N LYS A 65 18.80 18.29 19.74
CA LYS A 65 17.77 18.65 18.78
C LYS A 65 17.06 19.92 19.25
N PRO A 66 16.92 20.96 18.40
CA PRO A 66 16.22 22.19 18.77
C PRO A 66 14.69 22.02 18.77
N PHE A 67 14.20 20.78 18.66
CA PHE A 67 12.78 20.46 18.61
C PHE A 67 12.28 20.15 20.00
N GLU A 68 11.09 20.65 20.32
CA GLU A 68 10.39 20.27 21.54
C GLU A 68 10.22 18.75 21.57
N LYS A 69 10.64 18.14 22.68
CA LYS A 69 10.49 16.70 22.86
C LYS A 69 8.99 16.41 22.92
N LEU A 70 8.52 15.59 21.98
CA LEU A 70 7.13 15.14 22.02
C LEU A 70 6.97 14.24 23.24
N GLU A 71 6.24 14.73 24.24
CA GLU A 71 5.89 13.92 25.38
C GLU A 71 4.90 12.81 24.95
N PRO A 72 5.04 11.60 25.51
CA PRO A 72 4.07 10.56 25.27
C PRO A 72 2.68 11.06 25.65
N LEU A 73 1.68 10.66 24.87
CA LEU A 73 0.29 10.92 25.22
C LEU A 73 -0.03 10.34 26.60
N SER A 74 -0.97 10.93 27.33
CA SER A 74 -1.46 10.33 28.57
C SER A 74 -1.97 8.91 28.31
N LEU A 75 -1.83 8.02 29.29
CA LEU A 75 -2.28 6.62 29.18
C LEU A 75 -3.75 6.54 28.72
N ASN A 76 -4.61 7.45 29.21
CA ASN A 76 -6.01 7.54 28.78
C ASN A 76 -6.15 7.84 27.29
N LYS A 77 -5.33 8.75 26.75
CA LYS A 77 -5.37 9.10 25.33
C LYS A 77 -4.80 8.00 24.44
N GLN A 78 -3.76 7.32 24.91
CA GLN A 78 -3.23 6.12 24.24
C GLN A 78 -4.31 5.02 24.17
N ASN A 79 -4.98 4.75 25.29
CA ASN A 79 -6.07 3.79 25.36
C ASN A 79 -7.26 4.18 24.47
N GLU A 80 -7.62 5.47 24.40
CA GLU A 80 -8.64 5.97 23.48
C GLU A 80 -8.30 5.67 22.02
N PHE A 81 -7.07 5.93 21.58
CA PHE A 81 -6.63 5.64 20.22
C PHE A 81 -6.57 4.14 19.93
N LEU A 82 -6.10 3.35 20.90
CA LEU A 82 -6.10 1.89 20.80
C LEU A 82 -7.53 1.35 20.63
N LEU A 83 -8.48 1.82 21.42
CA LEU A 83 -9.90 1.44 21.30
C LEU A 83 -10.49 1.86 19.96
N LYS A 84 -10.17 3.06 19.46
CA LYS A 84 -10.60 3.52 18.13
C LYS A 84 -10.04 2.64 17.01
N ALA A 85 -8.77 2.26 17.09
CA ALA A 85 -8.14 1.35 16.13
C ALA A 85 -8.78 -0.05 16.19
N TYR A 86 -8.93 -0.59 17.40
CA TYR A 86 -9.60 -1.88 17.65
C TYR A 86 -11.02 -1.90 17.07
N TYR A 87 -11.82 -0.86 17.34
CA TYR A 87 -13.17 -0.74 16.80
C TYR A 87 -13.19 -0.74 15.27
N LYS A 88 -12.29 0.01 14.62
CA LYS A 88 -12.18 0.03 13.16
C LYS A 88 -11.83 -1.36 12.60
N VAL A 89 -10.90 -2.06 13.24
CA VAL A 89 -10.52 -3.43 12.86
C VAL A 89 -11.70 -4.39 13.01
N CYS A 90 -12.38 -4.39 14.15
CA CYS A 90 -13.56 -5.23 14.37
C CYS A 90 -14.68 -4.94 13.37
N LYS A 91 -14.93 -3.65 13.06
CA LYS A 91 -15.92 -3.23 12.07
C LYS A 91 -15.54 -3.73 10.67
N SER A 92 -14.27 -3.62 10.28
CA SER A 92 -13.76 -4.14 9.02
C SER A 92 -13.90 -5.66 8.94
N ILE A 93 -13.52 -6.40 9.98
CA ILE A 93 -13.69 -7.87 10.04
C ILE A 93 -15.16 -8.27 9.88
N LYS A 94 -16.08 -7.57 10.58
CA LYS A 94 -17.52 -7.83 10.45
C LYS A 94 -17.99 -7.59 9.01
N HIS A 95 -17.62 -6.44 8.44
CA HIS A 95 -17.95 -6.11 7.06
C HIS A 95 -17.44 -7.18 6.08
N CYS A 96 -16.18 -7.61 6.21
CA CYS A 96 -15.61 -8.66 5.37
C CYS A 96 -16.37 -9.99 5.51
N ARG A 97 -16.79 -10.37 6.72
CA ARG A 97 -17.59 -11.60 6.94
C ARG A 97 -18.96 -11.52 6.29
N ASP A 98 -19.65 -10.40 6.46
CA ASP A 98 -20.99 -10.18 5.88
C ASP A 98 -20.90 -10.16 4.35
N PHE A 99 -19.90 -9.46 3.81
CA PHE A 99 -19.61 -9.45 2.37
C PHE A 99 -19.27 -10.83 1.83
N SER A 100 -18.44 -11.61 2.52
CA SER A 100 -18.08 -12.97 2.12
C SER A 100 -19.31 -13.89 2.03
N LYS A 101 -20.29 -13.75 2.94
CA LYS A 101 -21.55 -14.51 2.87
C LYS A 101 -22.36 -14.15 1.63
N ILE A 102 -22.44 -12.85 1.30
CA ILE A 102 -23.13 -12.38 0.09
C ILE A 102 -22.47 -12.99 -1.15
N LEU A 103 -21.14 -12.92 -1.25
CA LEU A 103 -20.39 -13.50 -2.36
C LEU A 103 -20.63 -15.00 -2.51
N SER A 104 -20.58 -15.76 -1.41
CA SER A 104 -20.85 -17.21 -1.44
C SER A 104 -22.27 -17.54 -1.92
N ASN A 105 -23.26 -16.74 -1.52
CA ASN A 105 -24.65 -16.93 -1.97
C ASN A 105 -24.81 -16.63 -3.45
N ASP A 106 -24.24 -15.51 -3.92
CA ASP A 106 -24.28 -15.13 -5.34
C ASP A 106 -23.54 -16.17 -6.21
N PHE A 107 -22.40 -16.68 -5.74
CA PHE A 107 -21.66 -17.76 -6.40
C PHE A 107 -22.50 -19.04 -6.53
N ASN A 108 -23.13 -19.49 -5.45
CA ASN A 108 -24.00 -20.67 -5.48
C ASN A 108 -25.18 -20.50 -6.44
N ASN A 109 -25.77 -19.30 -6.49
CA ASN A 109 -26.86 -18.99 -7.43
C ASN A 109 -26.39 -19.07 -8.89
N ILE A 110 -25.24 -18.49 -9.21
CA ILE A 110 -24.65 -18.55 -10.55
C ILE A 110 -24.34 -20.00 -10.92
N GLN A 111 -23.75 -20.77 -10.00
CA GLN A 111 -23.45 -22.19 -10.21
C GLN A 111 -24.72 -23.00 -10.48
N ASN A 112 -25.80 -22.77 -9.71
CA ASN A 112 -27.09 -23.43 -9.94
C ASN A 112 -27.70 -23.08 -11.30
N ILE A 113 -27.60 -21.82 -11.73
CA ILE A 113 -28.06 -21.42 -13.07
C ILE A 113 -27.24 -22.15 -14.13
N TYR A 114 -25.90 -22.15 -14.00
CA TYR A 114 -25.00 -22.81 -14.93
C TYR A 114 -25.30 -24.32 -15.08
N LEU A 115 -25.50 -25.02 -13.96
CA LEU A 115 -25.81 -26.46 -13.97
C LEU A 115 -27.15 -26.79 -14.64
N ASN A 116 -28.12 -25.87 -14.59
CA ASN A 116 -29.45 -26.03 -15.18
C ASN A 116 -29.56 -25.48 -16.62
N LEU A 117 -28.44 -25.06 -17.23
CA LEU A 117 -28.45 -24.54 -18.60
C LEU A 117 -28.80 -25.65 -19.60
N ASN A 118 -29.96 -25.53 -20.25
CA ASN A 118 -30.39 -26.44 -21.32
C ASN A 118 -29.88 -26.00 -22.71
N LYS A 119 -28.79 -25.21 -22.78
CA LYS A 119 -28.15 -24.70 -24.02
C LYS A 119 -29.09 -23.90 -24.96
N LYS A 120 -30.19 -23.33 -24.46
CA LYS A 120 -31.00 -22.36 -25.21
C LYS A 120 -30.42 -20.95 -25.06
N GLU A 121 -30.48 -20.15 -26.12
CA GLU A 121 -29.93 -18.79 -26.16
C GLU A 121 -30.43 -17.88 -25.01
N ASN A 122 -31.71 -18.00 -24.65
CA ASN A 122 -32.30 -17.25 -23.53
C ASN A 122 -31.69 -17.61 -22.16
N ASP A 123 -31.27 -18.86 -21.95
CA ASP A 123 -30.68 -19.32 -20.68
C ASP A 123 -29.25 -18.79 -20.53
N LEU A 124 -28.52 -18.67 -21.64
CA LEU A 124 -27.16 -18.11 -21.68
C LEU A 124 -27.17 -16.61 -21.36
N ASN A 125 -28.11 -15.85 -21.95
CA ASN A 125 -28.27 -14.42 -21.70
C ASN A 125 -28.60 -14.13 -20.22
N LEU A 126 -29.38 -15.01 -19.58
CA LEU A 126 -29.67 -14.89 -18.15
C LEU A 126 -28.43 -15.09 -17.29
N ALA A 127 -27.58 -16.07 -17.62
CA ALA A 127 -26.33 -16.32 -16.89
C ALA A 127 -25.35 -15.15 -17.00
N ILE A 128 -25.17 -14.59 -18.21
CA ILE A 128 -24.31 -13.42 -18.44
C ILE A 128 -24.77 -12.23 -17.59
N ARG A 129 -26.07 -11.91 -17.62
CA ARG A 129 -26.63 -10.81 -16.81
C ARG A 129 -26.36 -10.99 -15.31
N LYS A 130 -26.44 -12.21 -14.79
CA LYS A 130 -26.15 -12.49 -13.37
C LYS A 130 -24.68 -12.35 -13.01
N ILE A 131 -23.78 -12.72 -13.93
CA ILE A 131 -22.34 -12.48 -13.76
C ILE A 131 -22.04 -10.97 -13.76
N ASP A 132 -22.68 -10.20 -14.64
CA ASP A 132 -22.51 -8.74 -14.69
C ASP A 132 -23.05 -8.06 -13.42
N GLU A 133 -24.23 -8.47 -12.93
CA GLU A 133 -24.78 -8.00 -11.65
C GLU A 133 -23.81 -8.27 -10.48
N PHE A 134 -23.18 -9.45 -10.45
CA PHE A 134 -22.17 -9.81 -9.46
C PHE A 134 -20.91 -8.94 -9.58
N LYS A 135 -20.41 -8.75 -10.80
CA LYS A 135 -19.23 -7.91 -11.07
C LYS A 135 -19.45 -6.47 -10.62
N ASN A 136 -20.62 -5.88 -10.92
CA ASN A 136 -20.96 -4.52 -10.51
C ASN A 136 -21.01 -4.34 -8.99
N LYS A 137 -21.34 -5.39 -8.22
CA LYS A 137 -21.28 -5.37 -6.74
C LYS A 137 -19.86 -5.46 -6.18
N LEU A 138 -18.88 -5.94 -6.96
CA LEU A 138 -17.47 -5.98 -6.55
C LEU A 138 -16.75 -4.66 -6.81
N GLU A 139 -17.17 -3.97 -7.87
CA GLU A 139 -16.55 -2.72 -8.32
C GLU A 139 -17.07 -1.47 -7.58
N ASN A 140 -18.21 -1.58 -6.89
CA ASN A 140 -18.85 -0.50 -6.11
C ASN A 140 -18.93 -0.86 -4.62
#